data_AF-D9QP28-F1
#
_entry.id   AF-D9QP28-F1
#
_cell.length_a   1.000
_cell.length_b   1.000
_cell.length_c   1.000
_cell.angle_alpha   90.00
_cell.angle_beta   90.00
_cell.angle_gamma   90.00
#
_symmetry.space_group_name_H-M   'P 1'
#
loop_
_entity.id
_entity.type
_entity.pdbx_description
1 polymer ?
#
loop_
_entity_poly.entity_id
_entity_poly.type
_entity_poly.pdbx_seq_one_letter_code
_entity_poly.pdbx_strand_id
1 'polypeptide(L)'
;MVTGAAGFIGSALVRRLIRATSEEVPVFDKLTSASLPCSLEPASTSNPHGVVQADICDPVAVAAALADSRPDVITHLSAKSHVNRSTDATKIRDGLGWTPPATIEEGIQTTMRWYFESRGWWQAMLDGRYKTERPVVAHG
;
A
#
# COMPACT_ATOMS: atom_id res chain seq x y z
N MET A 1 -0.37 19.02 -0.24
CA MET A 1 -0.27 18.09 -1.39
C MET A 1 0.22 16.72 -0.93
N VAL A 2 -0.39 15.63 -1.41
CA VAL A 2 0.02 14.25 -1.13
C VAL A 2 0.46 13.59 -2.45
N THR A 3 1.69 13.10 -2.51
CA THR A 3 2.16 12.30 -3.65
C THR A 3 1.98 10.81 -3.38
N GLY A 4 1.67 9.98 -4.38
CA GLY A 4 1.46 8.55 -4.17
C GLY A 4 0.13 8.25 -3.46
N ALA A 5 -0.81 9.20 -3.56
CA ALA A 5 -2.11 9.21 -2.91
C ALA A 5 -3.02 8.05 -3.32
N ALA A 6 -2.82 7.45 -4.49
CA ALA A 6 -3.62 6.33 -4.96
C ALA A 6 -3.09 4.97 -4.48
N GLY A 7 -1.96 4.95 -3.75
CA GLY A 7 -1.44 3.78 -3.07
C GLY A 7 -2.14 3.44 -1.75
N PHE A 8 -1.73 2.34 -1.12
CA PHE A 8 -2.34 1.85 0.13
C PHE A 8 -2.30 2.89 1.26
N ILE A 9 -1.10 3.37 1.60
CA ILE A 9 -0.90 4.36 2.67
C ILE A 9 -1.43 5.73 2.26
N GLY A 10 -1.12 6.15 1.02
CA GLY A 10 -1.52 7.46 0.50
C GLY A 10 -3.03 7.68 0.52
N SER A 11 -3.81 6.66 0.12
CA SER A 11 -5.26 6.79 0.06
C SER A 11 -5.90 6.83 1.45
N ALA A 12 -5.34 6.10 2.41
CA ALA A 12 -5.77 6.16 3.81
C ALA A 12 -5.50 7.53 4.41
N LEU A 13 -4.32 8.11 4.14
CA LEU A 13 -3.97 9.45 4.57
C LEU A 13 -4.92 10.50 3.99
N VAL A 14 -5.15 10.48 2.68
CA VAL A 14 -6.05 11.43 2.00
C VAL A 14 -7.46 11.36 2.59
N ARG A 15 -8.04 10.15 2.72
CA ARG A 15 -9.35 9.96 3.37
C ARG A 15 -9.38 10.47 4.80
N ARG A 16 -8.29 10.31 5.56
CA ARG A 16 -8.19 10.81 6.93
C ARG A 16 -8.14 12.34 6.98
N LEU A 17 -7.34 12.98 6.13
CA LEU A 17 -7.20 14.43 6.07
C LEU A 17 -8.53 15.10 5.71
N ILE A 18 -9.23 14.57 4.71
CA ILE A 18 -10.55 15.08 4.28
C ILE A 18 -11.60 14.95 5.40
N ARG A 19 -11.57 13.88 6.19
CA ARG A 19 -12.51 13.71 7.32
C ARG A 19 -12.13 14.54 8.54
N ALA A 20 -10.84 14.84 8.72
CA ALA A 20 -10.33 15.51 9.90
C ALA A 20 -10.27 17.03 9.75
N THR A 21 -10.27 17.52 8.52
CA THR A 21 -10.04 18.92 8.17
C THR A 21 -10.99 19.37 7.06
N SER A 22 -11.26 20.66 6.99
CA SER A 22 -11.98 21.27 5.86
C SER A 22 -11.03 21.79 4.77
N GLU A 23 -9.73 21.50 4.91
CA GLU A 23 -8.68 21.98 4.02
C GLU A 23 -8.69 21.24 2.68
N GLU A 24 -8.16 21.91 1.66
CA GLU A 24 -7.89 21.25 0.38
C GLU A 24 -6.72 20.27 0.51
N VAL A 25 -6.90 19.09 -0.10
CA VAL A 25 -5.87 18.06 -0.15
C VAL A 25 -5.51 17.81 -1.61
N PRO A 26 -4.59 18.60 -2.21
CA PRO A 26 -4.12 18.35 -3.56
C PRO A 26 -3.45 16.98 -3.66
N VAL A 27 -3.75 16.25 -4.72
CA VAL A 27 -3.25 14.89 -4.95
C VAL A 27 -2.37 14.88 -6.19
N PHE A 28 -1.18 14.29 -6.09
CA PHE A 28 -0.26 14.10 -7.21
C PHE A 28 0.10 12.61 -7.34
N ASP A 29 -0.34 11.93 -8.38
CA ASP A 29 -0.10 10.49 -8.53
C ASP A 29 0.09 10.10 -9.99
N LYS A 30 0.97 9.14 -10.25
CA LYS A 30 1.19 8.61 -11.60
C LYS A 30 0.05 7.68 -12.06
N LEU A 31 -0.78 7.22 -11.13
CA LEU A 31 -1.85 6.24 -11.31
C LEU A 31 -1.36 4.98 -12.05
N THR A 32 -0.25 4.42 -11.58
CA THR A 32 0.28 3.15 -12.12
C THR A 32 -0.63 1.97 -11.74
N SER A 33 -0.40 0.78 -12.31
CA SER A 33 -1.21 -0.43 -12.05
C SER A 33 -1.28 -0.91 -10.59
N ALA A 34 -0.45 -0.38 -9.69
CA ALA A 34 -0.55 -0.61 -8.24
C ALA A 34 -1.49 0.39 -7.53
N SER A 35 -1.94 1.42 -8.23
CA SER A 35 -2.90 2.41 -7.77
C SER A 35 -4.30 1.86 -8.04
N LEU A 36 -5.08 1.56 -6.99
CA LEU A 36 -6.49 1.19 -7.18
C LEU A 36 -7.28 2.48 -7.50
N PRO A 37 -7.90 2.61 -8.68
CA PRO A 37 -8.68 3.79 -9.05
C PRO A 37 -9.84 4.07 -8.07
N CYS A 38 -10.38 3.03 -7.41
CA CYS A 38 -11.44 3.20 -6.40
C CYS A 38 -10.95 3.75 -5.04
N SER A 39 -9.62 3.84 -4.84
CA SER A 39 -9.07 4.31 -3.55
C SER A 39 -9.36 5.78 -3.27
N LEU A 40 -9.75 6.54 -4.31
CA LEU A 40 -10.09 7.96 -4.24
C LEU A 40 -11.59 8.22 -4.50
N GLU A 41 -12.46 7.19 -4.51
CA GLU A 41 -13.92 7.35 -4.55
C GLU A 41 -14.38 8.43 -3.54
N PRO A 42 -15.35 9.29 -3.94
CA PRO A 42 -15.41 10.68 -3.51
C PRO A 42 -15.73 10.76 -2.02
N ALA A 43 -14.70 11.02 -1.22
CA ALA A 43 -14.89 11.61 0.09
C ALA A 43 -15.28 13.07 -0.13
N SER A 44 -16.57 13.30 -0.32
CA SER A 44 -17.26 14.60 -0.41
C SER A 44 -17.37 15.23 -1.82
N THR A 45 -18.63 15.43 -2.21
CA THR A 45 -19.09 16.27 -3.32
C THR A 45 -18.87 17.78 -3.10
N SER A 46 -18.20 18.17 -2.01
CA SER A 46 -18.04 19.59 -1.62
C SER A 46 -16.64 20.17 -1.79
N ASN A 47 -15.65 19.39 -2.25
CA ASN A 47 -14.30 19.92 -2.47
C ASN A 47 -13.63 19.17 -3.64
N PRO A 48 -13.56 19.73 -4.85
CA PRO A 48 -12.89 19.07 -5.97
C PRO A 48 -11.39 19.00 -5.67
N HIS A 49 -10.96 17.87 -5.11
CA HIS A 49 -9.54 17.60 -4.92
C HIS A 49 -8.85 17.73 -6.28
N GLY A 50 -7.95 18.72 -6.41
CA GLY A 50 -7.10 18.86 -7.58
C GLY A 50 -6.21 17.62 -7.70
N VAL A 51 -6.69 16.62 -8.44
CA VAL A 51 -5.94 15.41 -8.76
C VAL A 51 -5.10 15.73 -9.99
N VAL A 52 -3.79 15.81 -9.79
CA VAL A 52 -2.81 15.89 -10.87
C VAL A 52 -2.30 14.49 -11.16
N GLN A 53 -2.73 13.93 -12.28
CA GLN A 53 -2.19 12.67 -12.79
C GLN A 53 -0.88 12.92 -13.54
N ALA A 54 0.26 12.71 -12.90
CA ALA A 54 1.57 12.91 -13.51
C ALA A 54 2.67 12.09 -12.82
N ASP A 55 3.80 11.94 -13.50
CA ASP A 55 4.99 11.31 -12.93
C ASP A 55 5.74 12.31 -12.04
N ILE A 56 6.13 11.90 -10.83
CA ILE A 56 6.93 12.74 -9.93
C ILE A 56 8.33 13.00 -10.50
N CYS A 57 8.78 12.15 -11.43
CA CYS A 57 10.02 12.33 -12.17
C CYS A 57 9.92 13.38 -13.29
N ASP A 58 8.73 13.92 -13.59
CA ASP A 58 8.56 15.01 -14.55
C ASP A 58 8.66 16.36 -13.82
N PRO A 59 9.81 17.07 -13.93
CA PRO A 59 10.01 18.31 -13.20
C PRO A 59 9.08 19.44 -13.65
N VAL A 60 8.61 19.42 -14.91
CA VAL A 60 7.69 20.43 -15.44
C VAL A 60 6.30 20.22 -14.84
N ALA A 61 5.84 18.97 -14.80
CA ALA A 61 4.56 18.63 -14.17
C ALA A 61 4.55 18.93 -12.66
N VAL A 62 5.65 18.64 -11.97
CA VAL A 62 5.80 18.97 -10.54
C VAL A 62 5.78 20.49 -10.32
N ALA A 63 6.53 21.25 -11.10
CA ALA A 63 6.56 22.70 -10.99
C ALA A 63 5.16 23.31 -11.25
N ALA A 64 4.45 22.83 -12.27
CA ALA A 64 3.09 23.26 -12.57
C ALA A 64 2.12 22.95 -11.42
N ALA A 65 2.17 21.73 -10.85
CA ALA A 65 1.31 21.34 -9.74
C ALA A 65 1.57 22.16 -8.47
N LEU A 66 2.83 22.48 -8.18
CA LEU A 66 3.20 23.33 -7.05
C LEU A 66 2.76 24.78 -7.25
N ALA A 67 2.87 25.31 -8.47
CA ALA A 67 2.45 26.67 -8.78
C ALA A 67 0.93 26.85 -8.71
N ASP A 68 0.18 25.83 -9.15
CA ASP A 68 -1.28 25.81 -9.17
C ASP A 68 -1.87 25.60 -7.77
N SER A 69 -1.44 24.54 -7.08
CA SER A 69 -2.03 24.15 -5.78
C SER A 69 -1.39 24.81 -4.56
N ARG A 70 -0.23 25.46 -4.72
CA ARG A 70 0.53 26.19 -3.67
C ARG A 70 0.46 25.54 -2.28
N PRO A 71 0.84 24.25 -2.14
CA PRO A 71 0.62 23.54 -0.90
C PRO A 71 1.55 24.05 0.20
N ASP A 72 1.01 24.31 1.40
CA ASP A 72 1.82 24.61 2.58
C ASP A 72 2.64 23.40 3.06
N VAL A 73 2.12 22.19 2.82
CA VAL A 73 2.72 20.92 3.25
C VAL A 73 2.72 19.91 2.10
N ILE A 74 3.84 19.21 1.92
CA ILE A 74 3.98 18.11 0.96
C ILE A 74 4.26 16.81 1.72
N THR A 75 3.40 15.81 1.53
CA THR A 75 3.64 14.45 2.02
C THR A 75 4.01 13.56 0.84
N HIS A 76 5.27 13.13 0.77
CA HIS A 76 5.81 12.35 -0.36
C HIS A 76 5.73 10.84 -0.08
N LEU A 77 4.76 10.16 -0.70
CA LEU A 77 4.58 8.70 -0.56
C LEU A 77 4.72 7.96 -1.90
N SER A 78 5.08 8.68 -2.98
CA SER A 78 5.33 8.08 -4.29
C SER A 78 6.59 7.23 -4.23
N ALA A 79 6.44 5.92 -4.24
CA ALA A 79 7.55 4.98 -4.33
C ALA A 79 7.16 3.77 -5.18
N LYS A 80 8.11 3.26 -5.96
CA LYS A 80 7.96 1.98 -6.66
C LYS A 80 8.61 0.87 -5.83
N SER A 81 7.83 0.25 -4.95
CA SER A 81 8.25 -0.99 -4.30
C SER A 81 8.08 -2.15 -5.30
N HIS A 82 9.19 -2.61 -5.85
CA HIS A 82 9.22 -3.76 -6.75
C HIS A 82 8.89 -5.06 -5.98
N VAL A 83 7.60 -5.38 -5.80
CA VAL A 83 7.16 -6.68 -5.22
C VAL A 83 7.27 -7.82 -6.24
N ASN A 84 7.35 -7.52 -7.54
CA ASN A 84 7.47 -8.55 -8.58
C ASN A 84 8.82 -9.30 -8.56
N ARG A 85 9.89 -8.69 -8.02
CA ARG A 85 11.20 -9.32 -7.87
C ARG A 85 11.31 -10.21 -6.63
N SER A 86 10.47 -10.00 -5.61
CA SER A 86 10.46 -10.87 -4.42
C SER A 86 9.79 -12.22 -4.67
N THR A 87 9.10 -12.38 -5.80
CA THR A 87 8.42 -13.63 -6.18
C THR A 87 9.23 -14.49 -7.14
N ASP A 88 10.34 -13.98 -7.69
CA ASP A 88 11.23 -14.73 -8.58
C ASP A 88 12.29 -15.50 -7.77
N ALA A 89 12.06 -16.81 -7.62
CA ALA A 89 12.96 -17.70 -6.89
C ALA A 89 14.21 -18.11 -7.68
N THR A 90 14.39 -17.66 -8.93
CA THR A 90 15.50 -18.10 -9.81
C THR A 90 16.87 -17.88 -9.18
N LYS A 91 17.08 -16.76 -8.49
CA LYS A 91 18.36 -16.50 -7.81
C LYS A 91 18.67 -17.48 -6.68
N ILE A 92 17.66 -17.88 -5.92
CA ILE A 92 17.83 -18.83 -4.81
C ILE A 92 18.02 -20.25 -5.36
N ARG A 93 17.29 -20.61 -6.41
CA ARG A 93 17.46 -21.88 -7.12
C ARG A 93 18.87 -22.00 -7.70
N ASP A 94 19.34 -20.99 -8.41
CA ASP A 94 20.63 -21.05 -9.09
C ASP A 94 21.80 -20.91 -8.12
N GLY A 95 21.63 -20.13 -7.04
CA GLY A 95 22.69 -19.88 -6.05
C GLY A 95 22.78 -20.90 -4.92
N LEU A 96 21.66 -21.54 -4.54
CA LEU A 96 21.57 -22.42 -3.37
C LEU A 96 20.93 -23.78 -3.67
N GLY A 97 20.49 -24.05 -4.90
CA GLY A 97 19.80 -25.29 -5.27
C GLY A 97 18.41 -25.44 -4.63
N TRP A 98 17.93 -24.42 -3.92
CA TRP A 98 16.65 -24.47 -3.23
C TRP A 98 15.52 -24.04 -4.18
N THR A 99 14.48 -24.85 -4.25
CA THR A 99 13.25 -24.53 -4.97
C THR A 99 12.09 -24.42 -4.01
N PRO A 100 11.18 -23.44 -4.18
CA PRO A 100 10.01 -23.34 -3.33
C PRO A 100 9.17 -24.61 -3.47
N PRO A 101 8.71 -25.21 -2.35
CA PRO A 101 7.97 -26.48 -2.36
C PRO A 101 6.53 -26.34 -2.88
N ALA A 102 6.06 -25.11 -3.07
CA ALA A 102 4.73 -24.77 -3.57
C ALA A 102 4.81 -23.52 -4.44
N THR A 103 3.85 -23.38 -5.35
CA THR A 103 3.62 -22.12 -6.05
C THR A 103 3.16 -21.03 -5.08
N ILE A 104 3.22 -19.77 -5.52
CA ILE A 104 2.71 -18.64 -4.71
C ILE A 104 1.22 -18.80 -4.42
N GLU A 105 0.44 -19.23 -5.41
CA GLU A 105 -1.00 -19.45 -5.28
C GLU A 105 -1.30 -20.49 -4.19
N GLU A 106 -0.65 -21.66 -4.26
CA GLU A 106 -0.78 -22.72 -3.25
C GLU A 106 -0.31 -22.25 -1.86
N GLY A 107 0.77 -21.47 -1.80
CA GLY A 107 1.28 -20.88 -0.56
C GLY A 107 0.29 -19.91 0.07
N ILE A 108 -0.36 -19.05 -0.73
CA ILE A 108 -1.40 -18.12 -0.27
C ILE A 108 -2.61 -18.90 0.22
N GLN A 109 -3.09 -19.89 -0.53
CA GLN A 109 -4.25 -20.70 -0.15
C GLN A 109 -4.00 -21.46 1.15
N THR A 110 -2.80 -22.04 1.31
CA THR A 110 -2.40 -22.73 2.55
C THR A 110 -2.33 -21.77 3.72
N THR A 111 -1.73 -20.59 3.52
CA THR A 111 -1.63 -19.56 4.55
C THR A 111 -3.00 -19.04 4.98
N MET A 112 -3.90 -18.78 4.03
CA MET A 112 -5.27 -18.34 4.31
C MET A 112 -6.05 -19.40 5.09
N ARG A 113 -5.95 -20.68 4.68
CA ARG A 113 -6.56 -21.79 5.42
C ARG A 113 -6.08 -21.84 6.86
N TRP A 114 -4.76 -21.84 7.06
CA TRP A 114 -4.15 -21.80 8.38
C TRP A 114 -4.63 -20.59 9.20
N TYR A 115 -4.73 -19.41 8.58
CA TYR A 115 -5.19 -18.18 9.24
C TYR A 115 -6.64 -18.29 9.74
N PHE A 116 -7.53 -18.89 8.95
CA PHE A 116 -8.92 -19.12 9.36
C PHE A 116 -9.06 -20.19 10.42
N GLU A 117 -8.30 -21.29 10.31
CA GLU A 117 -8.28 -22.37 11.30
C GLU A 117 -7.67 -21.90 12.64
N SER A 118 -6.69 -21.00 12.57
CA SER A 118 -5.98 -20.46 13.73
C SER A 118 -6.66 -19.23 14.34
N ARG A 119 -7.99 -19.12 14.24
CA ARG A 119 -8.76 -17.94 14.71
C ARG A 119 -8.45 -17.54 16.14
N GLY A 120 -8.31 -18.51 17.05
CA GLY A 120 -8.01 -18.26 18.45
C GLY A 120 -6.68 -17.52 18.66
N TRP A 121 -5.69 -17.76 17.79
CA TRP A 121 -4.37 -17.14 17.89
C TRP A 121 -4.41 -15.64 17.60
N TRP A 122 -4.97 -15.22 16.46
CA TRP A 122 -5.04 -13.79 16.13
C TRP A 122 -6.16 -13.06 16.88
N GLN A 123 -7.24 -13.74 17.25
CA GLN A 123 -8.31 -13.13 18.05
C GLN A 123 -7.80 -12.74 19.44
N ALA A 124 -6.92 -13.54 20.05
CA ALA A 124 -6.27 -13.18 21.30
C ALA A 124 -5.40 -11.90 21.19
N MET A 125 -4.81 -11.62 20.02
CA MET A 125 -4.10 -10.34 19.79
C MET A 125 -5.06 -9.16 19.74
N LEU A 126 -6.17 -9.30 19.02
CA LEU A 126 -7.18 -8.24 18.92
C LEU A 126 -7.83 -7.93 20.28
N ASP A 127 -8.01 -8.96 21.10
CA ASP A 127 -8.60 -8.84 22.43
C ASP A 127 -7.58 -8.40 23.50
N GLY A 128 -6.32 -8.12 23.13
CA GLY A 128 -5.25 -7.71 24.05
C GLY A 128 -4.77 -8.81 25.00
N ARG A 129 -5.11 -10.08 24.72
CA ARG A 129 -4.79 -11.26 25.54
C ARG A 129 -3.55 -12.02 25.07
N TYR A 130 -2.90 -11.55 24.01
CA TYR A 130 -1.75 -12.23 23.42
C TYR A 130 -0.51 -12.09 24.31
N LYS A 131 0.00 -13.24 24.77
CA LYS A 131 1.33 -13.35 25.38
C LYS A 131 2.33 -13.68 24.28
N THR A 132 3.51 -13.07 24.32
CA THR A 132 4.58 -13.22 23.33
C THR A 132 5.23 -14.60 23.42
N GLU A 133 4.53 -15.64 23.00
CA GLU A 133 5.13 -16.93 22.69
C GLU A 133 4.87 -17.18 21.20
N ARG A 134 5.96 -17.27 20.44
CA ARG A 134 5.93 -17.54 19.00
C ARG A 134 5.47 -18.99 18.79
N PRO A 135 4.33 -19.25 18.13
CA PRO A 135 4.04 -20.59 17.68
C PRO A 135 5.04 -20.91 16.57
N VAL A 136 5.98 -21.81 16.86
CA VAL A 136 6.83 -22.40 15.81
C VAL A 136 5.99 -23.46 15.13
N VAL A 137 5.58 -23.20 13.88
CA VAL A 137 4.97 -24.22 13.03
C VAL A 137 6.11 -25.07 12.48
N ALA A 138 6.40 -26.18 13.13
CA ALA A 138 7.28 -27.21 12.59
C ALA A 138 6.43 -28.13 11.70
N HIS A 139 6.64 -28.07 10.38
CA HIS A 139 6.18 -29.11 9.48
C HIS A 139 7.28 -30.20 9.44
N GLY A 140 6.94 -31.40 9.90
CA GLY A 140 7.70 -32.63 9.67
C GLY A 140 7.27 -33.31 8.38
#